data_AF-V7I6W7-F1
#
_entry.id   AF-V7I6W7-F1
#
_cell.length_a   1.000
_cell.length_b   1.000
_cell.length_c   1.000
_cell.angle_alpha   90.00
_cell.angle_beta   90.00
_cell.angle_gamma   90.00
#
_symmetry.space_group_name_H-M   'P 1'
#
loop_
_entity.id
_entity.type
_entity.pdbx_description
1 polymer ?
#
loop_
_entity_poly.entity_id
_entity_poly.type
_entity_poly.pdbx_seq_one_letter_code
_entity_poly.pdbx_strand_id
1 'polypeptide(L)' 'MFLWNTFTDDTVPPENSLLWVQALMQHKVPVEFHMYGRGGHGLSLANRLTDNQDHTGIQEECQSWIDLAETWLRNI' A
#
# COMPACT_ATOMS: atom_id res chain seq x y z
N MET A 1 3.44 9.91 8.27
CA MET A 1 2.49 9.46 7.22
C MET A 1 2.77 8.00 6.93
N PHE A 2 1.74 7.19 6.68
CA PHE A 2 1.87 5.80 6.24
C PHE A 2 1.22 5.64 4.87
N LEU A 3 1.93 5.05 3.91
CA LEU A 3 1.46 4.81 2.55
C LEU A 3 1.79 3.38 2.15
N TRP A 4 0.89 2.74 1.40
CA TRP A 4 1.18 1.48 0.73
C TRP A 4 0.50 1.45 -0.65
N ASN A 5 1.12 0.77 -1.61
CA ASN A 5 0.54 0.44 -2.90
C ASN A 5 1.24 -0.77 -3.53
N THR A 6 0.76 -1.22 -4.68
CA THR A 6 1.41 -2.26 -5.49
C THR A 6 2.07 -1.65 -6.73
N PHE A 7 3.13 -2.27 -7.23
CA PHE A 7 3.82 -1.86 -8.45
C PHE A 7 3.00 -2.15 -9.71
N THR A 8 2.17 -3.19 -9.69
CA THR A 8 1.35 -3.62 -10.82
C THR A 8 -0.06 -3.03 -10.80
N ASP A 9 -0.33 -1.99 -10.00
CA ASP A 9 -1.59 -1.24 -10.08
C ASP A 9 -1.68 -0.56 -11.45
N ASP A 10 -2.61 -1.03 -12.27
CA ASP A 10 -2.86 -0.56 -13.64
C ASP A 10 -3.89 0.57 -13.72
N THR A 11 -4.57 0.86 -12.61
CA THR A 11 -5.62 1.88 -12.51
C THR A 11 -5.07 3.18 -11.96
N VAL A 12 -4.20 3.10 -10.95
CA VAL A 12 -3.51 4.23 -10.34
C VAL A 12 -2.00 3.94 -10.34
N PRO A 13 -1.21 4.60 -11.21
CA PRO A 13 0.21 4.32 -11.33
C PRO A 13 0.97 4.51 -10.01
N PRO A 14 1.95 3.63 -9.68
CA PRO A 14 2.73 3.70 -8.44
C PRO A 14 3.52 5.01 -8.29
N GLU A 15 3.78 5.72 -9.39
CA GLU A 15 4.41 7.03 -9.42
C GLU A 15 3.64 8.07 -8.61
N ASN A 16 2.32 7.97 -8.50
CA ASN A 16 1.52 8.89 -7.68
C ASN A 16 1.95 8.85 -6.21
N SER A 17 2.11 7.64 -5.65
CA SER A 17 2.62 7.46 -4.29
C SER A 17 4.07 7.94 -4.16
N LEU A 18 4.92 7.64 -5.16
CA LEU A 18 6.32 8.08 -5.16
C LEU A 18 6.46 9.61 -5.16
N LEU A 19 5.67 10.33 -5.94
CA LEU A 19 5.66 11.80 -5.96
C LEU A 19 5.27 12.36 -4.59
N TRP A 20 4.29 11.76 -3.94
CA TRP A 20 3.88 12.17 -2.59
C TRP A 20 4.96 11.92 -1.54
N VAL A 21 5.58 10.73 -1.56
CA VAL A 21 6.72 10.38 -0.68
C VAL A 21 7.88 11.35 -0.90
N GLN A 22 8.24 11.65 -2.15
CA GLN A 22 9.29 12.61 -2.47
C GLN A 22 8.99 14.00 -1.90
N ALA A 23 7.75 14.50 -2.04
CA ALA A 23 7.35 15.79 -1.50
C ALA A 23 7.43 15.82 0.04
N LEU A 24 6.99 14.75 0.72
CA LEU A 24 7.09 14.62 2.18
C LEU A 24 8.56 14.64 2.64
N MET A 25 9.44 13.90 1.94
CA MET A 25 10.87 13.88 2.23
C MET A 25 11.51 15.26 2.05
N GLN A 26 11.20 15.99 0.97
CA GLN A 26 11.70 17.33 0.72
C GLN A 26 11.32 18.32 1.84
N HIS A 27 10.13 18.17 2.41
CA HIS A 27 9.64 19.00 3.52
C HIS A 27 10.00 18.44 4.90
N LYS A 28 10.83 17.39 4.98
CA LYS A 28 11.24 16.72 6.22
C LYS A 28 10.06 16.21 7.06
N VAL A 29 8.97 15.82 6.42
CA VAL A 29 7.82 15.18 7.07
C VAL A 29 8.10 13.67 7.13
N PRO A 30 8.14 13.04 8.32
CA PRO A 30 8.36 11.60 8.44
C PRO A 30 7.31 10.79 7.69
N VAL A 31 7.77 9.86 6.86
CA VAL A 31 6.94 8.98 6.04
C VAL A 31 7.46 7.54 6.09
N GLU A 32 6.54 6.61 6.30
CA GLU A 32 6.74 5.18 6.10
C GLU A 32 6.00 4.77 4.82
N PHE A 33 6.68 4.05 3.94
CA PHE A 33 6.17 3.71 2.63
C PHE A 33 6.50 2.26 2.24
N HIS A 34 5.46 1.51 1.86
CA HIS A 34 5.56 0.11 1.45
C HIS A 34 5.07 -0.06 0.01
N MET A 35 5.96 -0.44 -0.91
CA MET A 35 5.58 -0.78 -2.28
C MET A 35 5.73 -2.28 -2.49
N TYR A 36 4.62 -2.98 -2.68
CA TYR A 36 4.62 -4.40 -2.98
C TYR A 36 4.84 -4.64 -4.48
N GLY A 37 5.56 -5.69 -4.84
CA GLY A 37 5.94 -5.94 -6.24
C GLY A 37 4.78 -6.36 -7.16
N ARG A 38 3.67 -6.84 -6.61
CA ARG A 38 2.50 -7.33 -7.36
C ARG A 38 1.20 -7.13 -6.60
N GLY A 39 0.10 -7.12 -7.35
CA GLY A 39 -1.28 -7.00 -6.89
C GLY A 39 -2.03 -5.92 -7.68
N GLY A 40 -3.33 -6.14 -7.93
CA GLY A 40 -4.16 -5.19 -8.68
C GLY A 40 -4.57 -3.96 -7.87
N HIS A 41 -5.37 -3.09 -8.48
CA HIS A 41 -5.95 -1.95 -7.80
C HIS A 41 -6.96 -2.39 -6.72
N GLY A 42 -7.04 -1.64 -5.62
CA GLY A 42 -8.16 -1.75 -4.67
C GLY A 42 -8.22 -3.03 -3.84
N LEU A 43 -7.07 -3.62 -3.49
CA LEU A 43 -7.00 -4.91 -2.77
C LEU A 43 -7.60 -4.90 -1.35
N SER A 44 -7.75 -3.73 -0.73
CA SER A 44 -8.19 -3.61 0.67
C SER A 44 -7.32 -4.46 1.61
N LEU A 45 -7.85 -5.50 2.27
CA LEU A 45 -7.09 -6.40 3.14
C LEU A 45 -6.30 -7.47 2.38
N ALA A 46 -6.41 -7.51 1.05
CA ALA A 46 -5.74 -8.47 0.16
C ALA A 46 -5.97 -9.95 0.54
N ASN A 47 -7.09 -10.25 1.19
CA ASN A 47 -7.43 -11.56 1.72
C ASN A 47 -8.88 -11.93 1.38
N ARG A 48 -9.31 -13.13 1.81
CA ARG A 48 -10.65 -13.67 1.48
C ARG A 48 -11.83 -12.80 1.91
N LEU A 49 -11.66 -11.93 2.92
CA LEU A 49 -12.73 -11.04 3.39
C LEU A 49 -13.01 -9.91 2.39
N THR A 50 -12.02 -9.56 1.57
CA THR A 50 -12.08 -8.45 0.61
C THR A 50 -11.77 -8.91 -0.80
N ASP A 51 -11.93 -10.21 -1.08
CA ASP A 51 -11.79 -10.74 -2.42
C ASP A 51 -12.85 -10.13 -3.35
N ASN A 52 -12.49 -9.92 -4.60
CA ASN A 52 -13.38 -9.34 -5.60
C ASN A 52 -14.13 -10.44 -6.35
N GLN A 53 -15.08 -10.04 -7.22
CA GLN A 53 -15.90 -10.99 -7.99
C GLN A 53 -15.05 -11.84 -8.95
N ASP A 54 -13.90 -11.33 -9.36
CA ASP A 54 -12.98 -11.99 -10.29
C ASP A 54 -11.93 -12.88 -9.59
N HIS A 55 -12.00 -13.01 -8.26
CA HIS A 55 -11.05 -13.76 -7.43
C HIS A 55 -9.57 -13.35 -7.61
N THR A 56 -9.34 -12.07 -7.91
CA THR A 56 -8.01 -11.46 -8.05
C THR A 56 -7.66 -10.56 -6.87
N GLY A 57 -8.53 -10.47 -5.85
CA GLY A 57 -8.35 -9.61 -4.68
C GLY A 57 -7.45 -10.21 -3.59
N ILE A 58 -7.08 -11.48 -3.71
CA ILE A 58 -6.20 -12.15 -2.75
C ILE A 58 -4.74 -12.01 -3.19
N GLN A 59 -3.93 -11.33 -2.38
CA GLN A 59 -2.49 -11.18 -2.60
C GLN A 59 -1.77 -11.29 -1.25
N GLU A 60 -1.29 -12.50 -0.92
CA GLU A 60 -0.73 -12.84 0.40
C GLU A 60 0.39 -11.89 0.84
N GLU A 61 1.26 -11.49 -0.08
CA GLU A 61 2.38 -10.60 0.21
C GLU A 61 1.92 -9.22 0.67
N CYS A 62 0.77 -8.74 0.17
CA CYS A 62 0.21 -7.44 0.54
C CYS A 62 -0.48 -7.46 1.91
N GLN A 63 -0.93 -8.61 2.41
CA GLN A 63 -1.74 -8.68 3.65
C GLN A 63 -1.00 -8.12 4.88
N SER A 64 0.34 -8.13 4.84
CA SER A 64 1.19 -7.56 5.90
C SER A 64 1.00 -6.05 6.12
N TRP A 65 0.42 -5.30 5.17
CA TRP A 65 0.31 -3.84 5.27
C TRP A 65 -0.45 -3.40 6.52
N ILE A 66 -1.46 -4.15 6.96
CA ILE A 66 -2.29 -3.78 8.09
C ILE A 66 -1.54 -3.91 9.43
N ASP A 67 -0.71 -4.96 9.56
CA ASP A 67 0.13 -5.16 10.74
C ASP A 67 1.25 -4.12 10.79
N LEU A 68 1.79 -3.73 9.63
CA LEU A 68 2.74 -2.63 9.49
C LEU A 68 2.10 -1.29 9.86
N ALA A 69 0.87 -1.03 9.41
CA ALA A 69 0.12 0.17 9.77
C ALA A 69 -0.20 0.21 11.28
N GLU A 70 -0.53 -0.91 11.89
CA GLU A 70 -0.71 -1.02 13.35
C GLU A 70 0.60 -0.70 14.08
N THR A 71 1.72 -1.29 13.64
CA THR A 71 3.05 -1.02 14.22
C THR A 71 3.40 0.45 14.09
N TRP A 72 3.14 1.06 12.93
CA TRP A 72 3.33 2.47 12.70
C TRP A 72 2.49 3.33 13.67
N LEU A 73 1.18 3.05 13.78
CA LEU A 73 0.26 3.75 14.69
C LEU A 73 0.67 3.66 16.17
N ARG A 74 1.32 2.58 16.60
CA ARG A 74 1.81 2.41 17.97
C ARG A 74 3.05 3.26 18.27
N ASN A 75 3.74 3.74 17.24
CA ASN A 75 5.01 4.46 17.33
C ASN A 75 4.91 5.93 16.87
N ILE A 76 3.70 6.47 16.69
CA ILE A 76 3.49 7.90 16.37
C ILE A 76 3.52 8.79 17.62
#